data_AF-A0A0F9CED9-F1
#
_entry.id   AF-A0A0F9CED9-F1
#
_cell.length_a   1.000
_cell.length_b   1.000
_cell.length_c   1.000
_cell.angle_alpha   90.00
_cell.angle_beta   90.00
_cell.angle_gamma   90.00
#
_symmetry.space_group_name_H-M   'P 1'
#
loop_
_entity.id
_entity.type
_entity.pdbx_description
1 polymer ?
#
loop_
_entity_poly.entity_id
_entity_poly.type
_entity_poly.pdbx_seq_one_letter_code
_entity_poly.pdbx_strand_id
1 'polypeptide(L)'
;MSNGEFKNIEELKVGEKVLSPQQNGSYLFAKIKKICCWYSLENYDVFELRRNKKKLYSCSYNHLIPVNYRRKNGRLSIRHITARNYSRYGKAGFKLKATSNSCFPIPNFENRKNCKIEPYSLGVWLGDGHFRRSRIFHTISESFRRRGHNKKIKNEKIVYERSRDLGITTMDEEIINEVSKFYKYRRINQKKGGNLAKTYRYSPHKDFGSILSKYGIEGKGSGEKFIPKEALLSDIEYRKRLLAGLIDTDGYLSKGDGYSITTKSKKLAEDIYFLIHTLGGRGNIRKIKKGIKKLNFVGTYYDISFYLGKIDIPILLKRKQRDNKFFYLSANRRCIDVRSTKPGMVYGIDISGESKWYVTDNFMVTHNSSFSIQVARRYLEKFFGTPHDSFD
;
A
#
# COMPACT_ATOMS: atom_id res chain seq x y z
N MET A 1 8.58 -5.30 -8.59
CA MET A 1 8.61 -6.52 -9.43
C MET A 1 7.22 -6.84 -9.94
N SER A 2 7.10 -7.60 -11.03
CA SER A 2 5.81 -8.01 -11.63
C SER A 2 4.93 -8.82 -10.66
N ASN A 3 5.56 -9.60 -9.77
CA ASN A 3 4.90 -10.42 -8.74
C ASN A 3 4.44 -9.62 -7.49
N GLY A 4 4.60 -8.29 -7.47
CA GLY A 4 4.20 -7.40 -6.38
C GLY A 4 5.24 -7.18 -5.27
N GLU A 5 6.43 -7.76 -5.38
CA GLU A 5 7.51 -7.53 -4.42
C GLU A 5 8.39 -6.35 -4.81
N PHE A 6 9.06 -5.76 -3.82
CA PHE A 6 10.08 -4.74 -4.03
C PHE A 6 11.46 -5.36 -3.85
N LYS A 7 12.39 -5.01 -4.73
CA LYS A 7 13.79 -5.39 -4.69
C LYS A 7 14.64 -4.15 -4.91
N ASN A 8 15.81 -4.10 -4.31
CA ASN A 8 16.79 -3.06 -4.63
C ASN A 8 17.22 -3.22 -6.10
N ILE A 9 17.53 -2.12 -6.78
CA ILE A 9 17.89 -2.15 -8.20
C ILE A 9 19.18 -2.97 -8.42
N GLU A 10 20.10 -2.93 -7.46
CA GLU A 10 21.36 -3.69 -7.46
C GLU A 10 21.18 -5.22 -7.38
N GLU A 11 20.03 -5.69 -6.87
CA GLU A 11 19.72 -7.12 -6.72
C GLU A 11 18.96 -7.70 -7.93
N LEU A 12 18.60 -6.86 -8.90
CA LEU A 12 17.84 -7.28 -10.07
C LEU A 12 18.69 -8.13 -11.01
N LYS A 13 18.03 -8.99 -11.79
CA LYS A 13 18.69 -9.84 -12.80
C LYS A 13 18.06 -9.65 -14.18
N VAL A 14 18.89 -9.76 -15.22
CA VAL A 14 18.41 -9.78 -16.62
C VAL A 14 17.42 -10.93 -16.80
N GLY A 15 16.30 -10.65 -17.48
CA GLY A 15 15.21 -11.60 -17.68
C GLY A 15 14.09 -11.53 -16.63
N GLU A 16 14.34 -10.97 -15.43
CA GLU A 16 13.28 -10.71 -14.46
C GLU A 16 12.27 -9.69 -15.00
N LYS A 17 11.06 -9.70 -14.46
CA LYS A 17 9.95 -8.85 -14.90
C LYS A 17 9.59 -7.79 -13.86
N VAL A 18 9.33 -6.58 -14.34
CA VAL A 18 8.89 -5.44 -13.54
C VAL A 18 7.51 -4.95 -13.99
N LEU A 19 6.80 -4.30 -13.07
CA LEU A 19 5.56 -3.58 -13.40
C LEU A 19 5.92 -2.35 -14.25
N SER A 20 5.43 -2.33 -15.48
CA SER A 20 5.67 -1.25 -16.43
C SER A 20 4.36 -0.57 -16.81
N PRO A 21 4.05 0.58 -16.20
CA PRO A 21 2.88 1.36 -16.59
C PRO A 21 3.09 1.99 -17.96
N GLN A 22 2.03 2.08 -18.75
CA GLN A 22 2.02 2.69 -20.07
C GLN A 22 1.33 4.06 -20.03
N GLN A 23 1.55 4.88 -21.06
CA GLN A 23 1.02 6.26 -21.10
C GLN A 23 -0.51 6.31 -21.10
N ASN A 24 -1.16 5.28 -21.65
CA ASN A 24 -2.61 5.12 -21.65
C ASN A 24 -3.18 4.67 -20.28
N GLY A 25 -2.33 4.45 -19.27
CA GLY A 25 -2.72 4.01 -17.93
C GLY A 25 -2.81 2.49 -17.75
N SER A 26 -2.54 1.70 -18.80
CA SER A 26 -2.45 0.24 -18.71
C SER A 26 -1.13 -0.22 -18.06
N TYR A 27 -1.06 -1.50 -17.70
CA TYR A 27 0.15 -2.14 -17.18
C TYR A 27 0.58 -3.31 -18.05
N LEU A 28 1.89 -3.40 -18.26
CA LEU A 28 2.57 -4.54 -18.85
C LEU A 28 3.62 -5.08 -17.88
N PHE A 29 3.95 -6.36 -18.02
CA PHE A 29 5.12 -6.94 -17.36
C PHE A 29 6.30 -6.85 -18.32
N ALA A 30 7.20 -5.89 -18.08
CA ALA A 30 8.37 -5.68 -18.92
C ALA A 30 9.55 -6.51 -18.40
N LYS A 31 10.26 -7.19 -19.31
CA LYS A 31 11.50 -7.91 -18.99
C LYS A 31 12.64 -6.92 -18.85
N ILE A 32 13.51 -7.13 -17.87
CA ILE A 32 14.79 -6.43 -17.74
C ILE A 32 15.72 -6.96 -18.84
N LYS A 33 16.12 -6.08 -19.75
CA LYS A 33 17.03 -6.39 -20.86
C LYS A 33 18.49 -6.20 -20.47
N LYS A 34 18.78 -5.14 -19.72
CA LYS A 34 20.14 -4.77 -19.31
C LYS A 34 20.12 -4.16 -17.92
N ILE A 35 21.22 -4.32 -17.22
CA ILE A 35 21.50 -3.69 -15.93
C ILE A 35 22.80 -2.91 -16.09
N CYS A 36 22.86 -1.72 -15.53
CA CYS A 36 24.06 -0.91 -15.53
C CYS A 36 24.38 -0.43 -14.11
N CYS A 37 25.67 -0.32 -13.84
CA CYS A 37 26.21 0.18 -12.59
C CYS A 37 27.45 1.01 -12.90
N TRP A 38 27.55 2.23 -12.35
CA TRP A 38 28.73 3.07 -12.51
C TRP A 38 28.84 4.09 -11.39
N TYR A 39 30.05 4.63 -11.18
CA TYR A 39 30.27 5.75 -10.27
C TYR A 39 29.91 7.07 -10.96
N SER A 40 28.94 7.80 -10.41
CA SER A 40 28.46 9.07 -10.95
C SER A 40 28.93 10.23 -10.09
N LEU A 41 29.57 11.21 -10.73
CA LEU A 41 30.03 12.45 -10.09
C LEU A 41 28.91 13.46 -9.86
N GLU A 42 27.80 13.33 -10.58
CA GLU A 42 26.68 14.28 -10.50
C GLU A 42 25.37 13.53 -10.30
N ASN A 43 24.85 13.62 -9.07
CA ASN A 43 23.65 12.92 -8.63
C ASN A 43 22.63 13.90 -8.08
N TYR A 44 21.37 13.45 -8.07
CA TYR A 44 20.24 14.23 -7.63
C TYR A 44 19.28 13.42 -6.78
N ASP A 45 18.76 14.06 -5.74
CA ASP A 45 17.64 13.58 -4.95
C ASP A 45 16.34 14.22 -5.42
N VAL A 46 15.35 13.37 -5.71
CA VAL A 46 14.00 13.78 -6.09
C VAL A 46 13.12 13.79 -4.84
N PHE A 47 12.50 14.93 -4.54
CA PHE A 47 11.66 15.14 -3.37
C PHE A 47 10.22 15.47 -3.76
N GLU A 48 9.26 15.13 -2.91
CA GLU A 48 7.90 15.69 -3.02
C GLU A 48 7.90 17.18 -2.63
N LEU A 49 7.37 18.07 -3.46
CA LEU A 49 7.50 19.52 -3.22
C LEU A 49 6.58 20.06 -2.11
N ARG A 50 5.31 19.62 -2.06
CA ARG A 50 4.25 20.33 -1.30
C ARG A 50 3.87 19.72 0.06
N ARG A 51 4.00 18.41 0.26
CA ARG A 51 3.55 17.73 1.49
C ARG A 51 4.70 17.54 2.47
N ASN A 52 5.21 16.31 2.56
CA ASN A 52 6.13 15.90 3.63
C ASN A 52 7.59 16.24 3.29
N LYS A 53 7.83 16.86 2.12
CA LYS A 53 9.18 17.02 1.55
C LYS A 53 9.96 15.71 1.57
N LYS A 54 9.25 14.59 1.40
CA LYS A 54 9.80 13.23 1.47
C LYS A 54 10.68 13.00 0.26
N LYS A 55 11.87 12.44 0.48
CA LYS A 55 12.74 11.91 -0.58
C LYS A 55 12.04 10.74 -1.25
N LEU A 56 11.88 10.83 -2.57
CA LEU A 56 11.23 9.82 -3.39
C LEU A 56 12.28 8.80 -3.87
N TYR A 57 13.28 9.26 -4.60
CA TYR A 57 14.38 8.42 -5.06
C TYR A 57 15.62 9.28 -5.36
N SER A 58 16.76 8.64 -5.52
CA SER A 58 17.99 9.25 -6.01
C SER A 58 18.25 8.79 -7.43
N CYS A 59 18.90 9.64 -8.23
CA CYS A 59 19.22 9.34 -9.62
C CYS A 59 20.45 10.13 -10.08
N SER A 60 21.11 9.63 -11.13
CA SER A 60 22.19 10.36 -11.81
C SER A 60 21.66 11.53 -12.63
N TYR A 61 22.54 12.47 -12.97
CA TYR A 61 22.24 13.67 -13.78
C TYR A 61 21.44 13.42 -15.07
N ASN A 62 21.65 12.26 -15.70
CA ASN A 62 21.07 11.87 -16.98
C ASN A 62 19.77 11.08 -16.87
N HIS A 63 19.31 10.75 -15.65
CA HIS A 63 18.07 10.03 -15.45
C HIS A 63 16.88 10.85 -15.96
N LEU A 64 16.03 10.23 -16.76
CA LEU A 64 14.86 10.88 -17.35
C LEU A 64 13.69 10.82 -16.36
N ILE A 65 13.18 11.99 -15.99
CA ILE A 65 12.03 12.11 -15.13
C ILE A 65 10.80 12.32 -16.02
N PRO A 66 9.78 11.43 -15.98
CA PRO A 66 8.53 11.65 -16.69
C PRO A 66 7.73 12.73 -15.95
N VAL A 67 7.47 13.84 -16.63
CA VAL A 67 6.81 15.02 -16.08
C VAL A 67 5.59 15.37 -16.93
N ASN A 68 4.43 15.44 -16.28
CA ASN A 68 3.22 15.98 -16.89
C ASN A 68 3.38 17.48 -17.11
N TYR A 69 3.16 17.88 -18.34
CA TYR A 69 3.16 19.26 -18.79
C TYR A 69 1.80 19.59 -19.42
N ARG A 70 1.19 20.68 -18.96
CA ARG A 70 -0.06 21.19 -19.52
C ARG A 70 0.26 22.06 -20.75
N ARG A 71 -0.23 21.65 -21.91
CA ARG A 71 -0.10 22.40 -23.18
C ARG A 71 -1.01 23.63 -23.16
N LYS A 72 -0.77 24.58 -24.08
CA LYS A 72 -1.59 25.80 -24.25
C LYS A 72 -3.08 25.47 -24.48
N ASN A 73 -3.36 24.39 -25.23
CA ASN A 73 -4.72 23.89 -25.47
C ASN A 73 -5.36 23.14 -24.26
N GLY A 74 -4.76 23.22 -23.08
CA GLY A 74 -5.26 22.58 -21.86
C GLY A 74 -4.99 21.08 -21.76
N ARG A 75 -4.63 20.38 -22.85
CA ARG A 75 -4.31 18.95 -22.84
C ARG A 75 -2.99 18.68 -22.10
N LEU A 76 -2.94 17.56 -21.42
CA LEU A 76 -1.72 17.10 -20.75
C LEU A 76 -0.89 16.25 -21.70
N SER A 77 0.42 16.48 -21.70
CA SER A 77 1.40 15.62 -22.37
C SER A 77 2.54 15.32 -21.43
N ILE A 78 3.20 14.19 -21.63
CA ILE A 78 4.34 13.80 -20.82
C ILE A 78 5.61 14.19 -21.53
N ARG A 79 6.49 14.88 -20.83
CA ARG A 79 7.85 15.22 -21.26
C ARG A 79 8.83 14.49 -20.38
N HIS A 80 9.94 14.06 -20.97
CA HIS A 80 11.02 13.40 -20.27
C HIS A 80 12.17 14.38 -20.13
N ILE A 81 12.47 14.78 -18.90
CA ILE A 81 13.47 15.80 -18.60
C ILE A 81 14.55 15.15 -17.76
N THR A 82 15.82 15.36 -18.11
CA THR A 82 16.94 14.85 -17.29
C THR A 82 16.93 15.48 -15.90
N ALA A 83 17.40 14.75 -14.89
CA ALA A 83 17.51 15.27 -13.52
C ALA A 83 18.30 16.60 -13.47
N ARG A 84 19.40 16.68 -14.21
CA ARG A 84 20.20 17.91 -14.37
C ARG A 84 19.36 19.08 -14.90
N ASN A 85 18.67 18.90 -16.02
CA ASN A 85 17.87 19.98 -16.61
C ASN A 85 16.68 20.36 -15.72
N TYR A 86 16.05 19.37 -15.07
CA TYR A 86 14.96 19.64 -14.15
C TYR A 86 15.44 20.49 -12.95
N SER A 87 16.63 20.18 -12.42
CA SER A 87 17.19 20.88 -11.26
C SER A 87 17.36 22.38 -11.50
N ARG A 88 17.68 22.78 -12.75
CA ARG A 88 17.90 24.17 -13.17
C ARG A 88 16.63 25.01 -13.25
N TYR A 89 15.44 24.40 -13.30
CA TYR A 89 14.19 25.18 -13.29
C TYR A 89 13.94 25.88 -11.95
N GLY A 90 13.45 27.11 -12.01
CA GLY A 90 13.04 27.88 -10.83
C GLY A 90 11.82 27.26 -10.10
N LYS A 91 11.81 27.38 -8.77
CA LYS A 91 10.72 26.86 -7.92
C LYS A 91 9.38 27.55 -8.18
N ALA A 92 9.37 28.87 -8.32
CA ALA A 92 8.15 29.68 -8.51
C ALA A 92 7.48 29.50 -9.90
N GLY A 93 8.13 28.80 -10.83
CA GLY A 93 7.66 28.63 -12.22
C GLY A 93 7.26 27.19 -12.54
N PHE A 94 8.03 26.55 -13.43
CA PHE A 94 7.75 25.21 -13.96
C PHE A 94 7.52 24.17 -12.86
N LYS A 95 8.38 24.13 -11.83
CA LYS A 95 8.36 23.10 -10.77
C LYS A 95 7.05 23.06 -9.97
N LEU A 96 6.37 24.20 -9.77
CA LEU A 96 5.08 24.24 -9.06
C LEU A 96 3.92 23.67 -9.89
N LYS A 97 4.01 23.76 -11.22
CA LYS A 97 2.97 23.33 -12.17
C LYS A 97 3.22 21.92 -12.69
N ALA A 98 4.49 21.51 -12.75
CA ALA A 98 4.90 20.23 -13.25
C ALA A 98 4.65 19.13 -12.21
N THR A 99 4.18 17.96 -12.67
CA THR A 99 3.92 16.83 -11.78
C THR A 99 4.41 15.54 -12.38
N SER A 100 5.10 14.71 -11.61
CA SER A 100 5.50 13.37 -12.05
C SER A 100 4.41 12.35 -11.73
N ASN A 101 4.30 11.30 -12.53
CA ASN A 101 3.28 10.27 -12.34
C ASN A 101 3.56 9.42 -11.09
N SER A 102 2.53 9.19 -10.30
CA SER A 102 2.48 8.10 -9.33
C SER A 102 1.63 6.95 -9.86
N CYS A 103 1.79 5.77 -9.27
CA CYS A 103 1.27 4.48 -9.70
C CYS A 103 -0.16 4.57 -10.21
N PHE A 104 -0.37 4.03 -11.41
CA PHE A 104 -1.67 3.78 -12.01
C PHE A 104 -2.32 2.54 -11.36
N PRO A 105 -3.63 2.28 -11.59
CA PRO A 105 -4.28 1.06 -11.11
C PRO A 105 -3.61 -0.19 -11.69
N ILE A 106 -3.03 -1.03 -10.83
CA ILE A 106 -2.43 -2.30 -11.23
C ILE A 106 -3.58 -3.32 -11.35
N PRO A 107 -3.86 -3.91 -12.53
CA PRO A 107 -4.95 -4.88 -12.64
C PRO A 107 -4.63 -6.15 -11.83
N ASN A 108 -3.47 -6.74 -12.11
CA ASN A 108 -3.03 -8.02 -11.54
C ASN A 108 -1.52 -8.00 -11.30
N PHE A 109 -1.07 -8.88 -10.42
CA PHE A 109 0.35 -9.20 -10.25
C PHE A 109 0.66 -10.57 -10.87
N GLU A 110 1.83 -10.70 -11.47
CA GLU A 110 2.24 -11.92 -12.15
C GLU A 110 2.29 -13.10 -11.18
N ASN A 111 1.71 -14.23 -11.59
CA ASN A 111 1.65 -15.48 -10.82
C ASN A 111 0.98 -15.37 -9.45
N ARG A 112 0.05 -14.41 -9.27
CA ARG A 112 -0.76 -14.29 -8.06
C ARG A 112 -2.18 -14.76 -8.32
N LYS A 113 -2.78 -15.38 -7.32
CA LYS A 113 -4.19 -15.79 -7.28
C LYS A 113 -4.88 -14.99 -6.19
N ASN A 114 -6.20 -14.88 -6.28
CA ASN A 114 -6.98 -14.24 -5.23
C ASN A 114 -6.86 -15.01 -3.92
N CYS A 115 -6.73 -14.26 -2.84
CA CYS A 115 -6.82 -14.79 -1.48
C CYS A 115 -8.14 -15.55 -1.28
N LYS A 116 -8.09 -16.63 -0.50
CA LYS A 116 -9.27 -17.47 -0.24
C LYS A 116 -10.32 -16.83 0.68
N ILE A 117 -9.94 -15.81 1.46
CA ILE A 117 -10.91 -15.09 2.29
C ILE A 117 -11.77 -14.23 1.36
N GLU A 118 -13.07 -14.16 1.60
CA GLU A 118 -13.91 -13.24 0.86
C GLU A 118 -13.50 -11.77 1.15
N PRO A 119 -13.25 -10.95 0.10
CA PRO A 119 -12.59 -9.66 0.27
C PRO A 119 -13.37 -8.67 1.15
N TYR A 120 -14.69 -8.56 0.94
CA TYR A 120 -15.51 -7.60 1.69
C TYR A 120 -15.52 -7.96 3.19
N SER A 121 -15.76 -9.24 3.49
CA SER A 121 -15.78 -9.80 4.84
C SER A 121 -14.45 -9.64 5.57
N LEU A 122 -13.32 -9.80 4.86
CA LEU A 122 -12.00 -9.49 5.41
C LEU A 122 -11.89 -8.01 5.78
N GLY A 123 -12.34 -7.10 4.91
CA GLY A 123 -12.34 -5.67 5.17
C GLY A 123 -13.16 -5.29 6.40
N VAL A 124 -14.38 -5.84 6.48
CA VAL A 124 -15.28 -5.66 7.63
C VAL A 124 -14.64 -6.17 8.92
N TRP A 125 -14.04 -7.36 8.89
CA TRP A 125 -13.38 -7.91 10.07
C TRP A 125 -12.16 -7.08 10.50
N LEU A 126 -11.40 -6.55 9.54
CA LEU A 126 -10.26 -5.69 9.84
C LEU A 126 -10.68 -4.39 10.54
N GLY A 127 -11.86 -3.86 10.25
CA GLY A 127 -12.43 -2.75 11.01
C GLY A 127 -13.07 -3.22 12.32
N ASP A 128 -14.29 -3.73 12.22
CA ASP A 128 -15.19 -3.98 13.36
C ASP A 128 -15.06 -5.39 13.98
N GLY A 129 -14.22 -6.24 13.38
CA GLY A 129 -13.94 -7.58 13.88
C GLY A 129 -13.06 -7.59 15.13
N HIS A 130 -13.24 -8.57 15.99
CA HIS A 130 -12.38 -8.81 17.14
C HIS A 130 -12.28 -10.30 17.48
N PHE A 131 -11.11 -10.68 18.01
CA PHE A 131 -10.97 -11.91 18.78
C PHE A 131 -11.07 -11.58 20.27
N ARG A 132 -11.84 -12.37 21.02
CA ARG A 132 -11.79 -12.32 22.49
C ARG A 132 -10.66 -13.24 22.94
N ARG A 133 -9.58 -12.66 23.47
CA ARG A 133 -8.54 -13.44 24.14
C ARG A 133 -9.14 -14.07 25.40
N SER A 134 -8.94 -15.37 25.56
CA SER A 134 -9.00 -16.00 26.86
C SER A 134 -7.67 -16.70 27.10
N ARG A 135 -7.04 -16.44 28.23
CA ARG A 135 -5.95 -17.30 28.69
C ARG A 135 -6.58 -18.61 29.15
N ILE A 136 -6.20 -19.72 28.52
CA ILE A 136 -6.53 -21.05 29.05
C ILE A 136 -5.33 -21.47 29.90
N PHE A 137 -5.56 -21.59 31.20
CA PHE A 137 -4.58 -22.19 32.11
C PHE A 137 -4.78 -23.71 32.06
N HIS A 138 -3.76 -24.46 31.64
CA HIS A 138 -3.69 -25.88 31.94
C HIS A 138 -2.74 -26.06 33.12
N THR A 139 -3.28 -26.55 34.25
CA THR A 139 -2.47 -27.05 35.35
C THR A 139 -2.28 -28.54 35.09
N ILE A 140 -1.07 -28.96 34.76
CA ILE A 140 -0.75 -30.39 34.72
C ILE A 140 -0.42 -30.78 36.16
N SER A 141 -1.27 -31.58 36.80
CA SER A 141 -0.93 -32.27 38.04
C SER A 141 -0.49 -33.67 37.69
N GLU A 142 0.83 -33.90 37.53
CA GLU A 142 1.35 -35.25 37.51
C GLU A 142 1.35 -35.79 38.94
N SER A 143 0.58 -36.85 39.19
CA SER A 143 0.66 -37.61 40.44
C SER A 143 1.48 -38.87 40.21
N PHE A 144 2.74 -38.85 40.64
CA PHE A 144 3.55 -40.07 40.71
C PHE A 144 3.41 -40.69 42.11
N ARG A 145 2.87 -41.91 42.19
CA ARG A 145 3.02 -42.76 43.39
C ARG A 145 4.41 -43.41 43.35
N ARG A 146 5.31 -42.97 44.22
CA ARG A 146 6.42 -43.81 44.70
C ARG A 146 6.33 -43.94 46.21
N ARG A 147 6.51 -45.17 46.70
CA ARG A 147 6.44 -45.55 48.11
C ARG A 147 7.26 -44.57 48.98
N GLY A 148 6.61 -43.96 49.96
CA GLY A 148 7.28 -43.59 51.22
C GLY A 148 7.58 -42.12 51.54
N HIS A 149 7.47 -41.13 50.63
CA HIS A 149 7.75 -39.73 51.02
C HIS A 149 6.91 -38.70 50.25
N ASN A 150 6.15 -37.88 50.98
CA ASN A 150 5.43 -36.70 50.46
C ASN A 150 6.43 -35.57 50.15
N LYS A 151 6.77 -35.34 48.89
CA LYS A 151 7.44 -34.11 48.43
C LYS A 151 6.43 -33.19 47.74
N LYS A 152 6.40 -31.92 48.13
CA LYS A 152 5.55 -30.87 47.54
C LYS A 152 5.71 -30.83 46.01
N ILE A 153 4.58 -30.90 45.30
CA ILE A 153 4.47 -30.85 43.84
C ILE A 153 4.80 -29.43 43.35
N LYS A 154 5.69 -29.32 42.35
CA LYS A 154 5.89 -28.09 41.56
C LYS A 154 4.86 -28.10 40.43
N ASN A 155 3.81 -27.27 40.55
CA ASN A 155 2.81 -27.10 39.49
C ASN A 155 3.40 -26.29 38.33
N GLU A 156 3.85 -26.94 37.26
CA GLU A 156 4.13 -26.25 36.00
C GLU A 156 2.83 -25.99 35.25
N LYS A 157 2.49 -24.69 35.09
CA LYS A 157 1.33 -24.25 34.31
C LYS A 157 1.75 -24.09 32.86
N ILE A 158 1.25 -24.92 31.96
CA ILE A 158 1.36 -24.67 30.53
C ILE A 158 0.21 -23.74 30.12
N VAL A 159 0.55 -22.57 29.58
CA VAL A 159 -0.43 -21.59 29.10
C VAL A 159 -0.57 -21.75 27.59
N TYR A 160 -1.73 -22.21 27.13
CA TYR A 160 -2.10 -22.15 25.71
C TYR A 160 -3.01 -20.94 25.49
N GLU A 161 -2.64 -20.05 24.58
CA GLU A 161 -3.52 -18.97 24.12
C GLU A 161 -4.37 -19.47 22.94
N ARG A 162 -5.64 -19.80 23.19
CA ARG A 162 -6.64 -20.02 22.13
C ARG A 162 -7.67 -18.90 22.14
N SER A 163 -8.04 -18.41 20.96
CA SER A 163 -9.11 -17.41 20.83
C SER A 163 -10.45 -18.08 21.08
N ARG A 164 -11.12 -17.75 22.19
CA ARG A 164 -12.42 -18.35 22.54
C ARG A 164 -13.57 -17.80 21.71
N ASP A 165 -13.40 -16.65 21.06
CA ASP A 165 -14.51 -15.95 20.45
C ASP A 165 -14.05 -15.08 19.28
N LEU A 166 -14.83 -15.10 18.20
CA LEU A 166 -14.68 -14.29 16.98
C LEU A 166 -15.99 -13.54 16.78
N GLY A 167 -15.94 -12.21 16.65
CA GLY A 167 -17.15 -11.44 16.39
C GLY A 167 -16.94 -10.17 15.60
N ILE A 168 -17.99 -9.73 14.92
CA ILE A 168 -18.10 -8.42 14.28
C ILE A 168 -19.16 -7.62 15.05
N THR A 169 -18.83 -6.41 15.47
CA THR A 169 -19.77 -5.53 16.18
C THR A 169 -20.12 -4.35 15.30
N THR A 170 -21.37 -4.26 14.86
CA THR A 170 -21.83 -3.16 14.00
C THR A 170 -23.29 -2.81 14.29
N MET A 171 -23.69 -1.60 13.92
CA MET A 171 -25.08 -1.15 13.91
C MET A 171 -25.71 -1.24 12.51
N ASP A 172 -24.90 -1.44 11.46
CA ASP A 172 -25.35 -1.44 10.07
C ASP A 172 -25.68 -2.87 9.63
N GLU A 173 -26.96 -3.20 9.50
CA GLU A 173 -27.41 -4.55 9.15
C GLU A 173 -27.00 -4.96 7.72
N GLU A 174 -26.86 -3.99 6.81
CA GLU A 174 -26.42 -4.18 5.43
C GLU A 174 -25.03 -4.85 5.37
N ILE A 175 -24.11 -4.45 6.25
CA ILE A 175 -22.77 -5.04 6.35
C ILE A 175 -22.87 -6.53 6.67
N ILE A 176 -23.69 -6.88 7.67
CA ILE A 176 -23.80 -8.26 8.14
C ILE A 176 -24.57 -9.12 7.14
N ASN A 177 -25.56 -8.56 6.46
CA ASN A 177 -26.27 -9.24 5.40
C ASN A 177 -25.31 -9.63 4.27
N GLU A 178 -24.39 -8.74 3.90
CA GLU A 178 -23.35 -9.04 2.91
C GLU A 178 -22.38 -10.13 3.39
N VAL A 179 -21.86 -10.02 4.62
CA VAL A 179 -20.96 -11.05 5.20
C VAL A 179 -21.67 -12.40 5.31
N SER A 180 -22.96 -12.41 5.65
CA SER A 180 -23.78 -13.62 5.84
C SER A 180 -24.08 -14.40 4.56
N LYS A 181 -23.80 -13.82 3.38
CA LYS A 181 -23.80 -14.54 2.10
C LYS A 181 -22.67 -15.58 2.04
N PHE A 182 -21.56 -15.34 2.74
CA PHE A 182 -20.36 -16.16 2.70
C PHE A 182 -20.07 -16.88 4.01
N TYR A 183 -20.36 -16.24 5.15
CA TYR A 183 -20.04 -16.78 6.47
C TYR A 183 -21.23 -16.65 7.41
N LYS A 184 -21.73 -17.77 7.92
CA LYS A 184 -22.85 -17.77 8.88
C LYS A 184 -22.38 -17.45 10.30
N TYR A 185 -23.01 -16.48 10.93
CA TYR A 185 -22.85 -16.24 12.37
C TYR A 185 -23.67 -17.26 13.17
N ARG A 186 -23.23 -17.57 14.39
CA ARG A 186 -23.87 -18.53 15.30
C ARG A 186 -24.81 -17.88 16.30
N ARG A 187 -24.47 -16.67 16.74
CA ARG A 187 -25.19 -15.99 17.82
C ARG A 187 -25.10 -14.48 17.63
N ILE A 188 -26.14 -13.78 18.05
CA ILE A 188 -26.19 -12.33 18.16
C ILE A 188 -26.22 -11.98 19.65
N ASN A 189 -25.34 -11.07 20.06
CA ASN A 189 -25.34 -10.50 21.40
C ASN A 189 -25.56 -8.99 21.31
N GLN A 190 -26.45 -8.45 22.14
CA GLN A 190 -26.62 -7.01 22.31
C GLN A 190 -26.33 -6.65 23.77
N LYS A 191 -25.60 -5.57 24.01
CA LYS A 191 -25.37 -5.10 25.38
C LYS A 191 -26.66 -4.51 25.95
N LYS A 192 -26.98 -4.87 27.21
CA LYS A 192 -28.08 -4.24 27.97
C LYS A 192 -27.79 -2.73 28.14
N GLY A 193 -28.83 -1.90 28.06
CA GLY A 193 -28.75 -0.45 28.30
C GLY A 193 -28.75 0.45 27.06
N GLY A 194 -29.51 0.11 26.01
CA GLY A 194 -29.78 1.04 24.89
C GLY A 194 -28.69 1.15 23.81
N ASN A 195 -27.68 0.28 23.81
CA ASN A 195 -26.69 0.27 22.74
C ASN A 195 -27.30 -0.30 21.44
N LEU A 196 -27.29 0.50 20.37
CA LEU A 196 -27.83 0.13 19.06
C LEU A 196 -26.97 -0.94 18.35
N ALA A 197 -25.68 -1.04 18.67
CA ALA A 197 -24.78 -1.99 18.03
C ALA A 197 -25.00 -3.42 18.51
N LYS A 198 -25.07 -4.36 17.56
CA LYS A 198 -25.17 -5.81 17.79
C LYS A 198 -23.81 -6.45 17.53
N THR A 199 -23.45 -7.46 18.32
CA THR A 199 -22.25 -8.28 18.10
C THR A 199 -22.64 -9.63 17.52
N TYR A 200 -22.24 -9.87 16.28
CA TYR A 200 -22.45 -11.12 15.54
C TYR A 200 -21.24 -12.03 15.75
N ARG A 201 -21.50 -13.21 16.31
CA ARG A 201 -20.49 -14.17 16.77
C ARG A 201 -20.32 -15.29 15.75
N TYR A 202 -19.08 -15.60 15.38
CA TYR A 202 -18.73 -16.66 14.44
C TYR A 202 -17.98 -17.78 15.15
N SER A 203 -17.87 -18.93 14.51
CA SER A 203 -16.98 -19.97 15.04
C SER A 203 -15.52 -19.55 14.91
N PRO A 204 -14.71 -19.62 15.98
CA PRO A 204 -13.27 -19.34 15.87
C PRO A 204 -12.53 -20.46 15.13
N HIS A 205 -13.09 -21.67 15.06
CA HIS A 205 -12.40 -22.86 14.53
C HIS A 205 -13.08 -23.48 13.30
N LYS A 206 -14.18 -22.89 12.80
CA LYS A 206 -14.86 -23.31 11.57
C LYS A 206 -15.08 -22.11 10.66
N ASP A 207 -15.24 -22.39 9.37
CA ASP A 207 -15.55 -21.42 8.32
C ASP A 207 -14.63 -20.20 8.42
N PHE A 208 -15.21 -19.02 8.69
CA PHE A 208 -14.49 -17.76 8.74
C PHE A 208 -13.31 -17.77 9.72
N GLY A 209 -13.50 -18.30 10.95
CA GLY A 209 -12.43 -18.33 11.95
C GLY A 209 -11.26 -19.23 11.56
N SER A 210 -11.54 -20.38 10.95
CA SER A 210 -10.49 -21.30 10.46
C SER A 210 -9.65 -20.67 9.35
N ILE A 211 -10.29 -19.91 8.45
CA ILE A 211 -9.59 -19.22 7.37
C ILE A 211 -8.76 -18.06 7.95
N LEU A 212 -9.31 -17.24 8.84
CA LEU A 212 -8.55 -16.16 9.51
C LEU A 212 -7.33 -16.69 10.28
N SER A 213 -7.48 -17.84 10.95
CA SER A 213 -6.38 -18.53 11.65
C SER A 213 -5.28 -18.95 10.67
N LYS A 214 -5.64 -19.53 9.52
CA LYS A 214 -4.68 -19.92 8.47
C LYS A 214 -3.83 -18.76 7.97
N TYR A 215 -4.36 -17.54 7.94
CA TYR A 215 -3.61 -16.34 7.53
C TYR A 215 -2.93 -15.61 8.71
N GLY A 216 -2.87 -16.22 9.90
CA GLY A 216 -2.16 -15.66 11.07
C GLY A 216 -2.84 -14.47 11.74
N ILE A 217 -4.14 -14.30 11.47
CA ILE A 217 -4.94 -13.18 11.99
C ILE A 217 -5.54 -13.53 13.37
N GLU A 218 -5.65 -14.82 13.71
CA GLU A 218 -6.20 -15.28 14.98
C GLU A 218 -5.49 -14.63 16.18
N GLY A 219 -6.28 -14.19 17.16
CA GLY A 219 -5.78 -13.61 18.42
C GLY A 219 -5.19 -12.21 18.30
N LYS A 220 -5.13 -11.62 17.10
CA LYS A 220 -4.61 -10.26 16.87
C LYS A 220 -5.62 -9.21 17.34
N GLY A 221 -5.15 -8.32 18.22
CA GLY A 221 -5.93 -7.17 18.67
C GLY A 221 -5.85 -5.99 17.69
N SER A 222 -6.52 -4.89 18.01
CA SER A 222 -6.55 -3.67 17.16
C SER A 222 -5.17 -3.09 16.83
N GLY A 223 -4.17 -3.31 17.68
CA GLY A 223 -2.79 -2.87 17.46
C GLY A 223 -1.95 -3.80 16.59
N GLU A 224 -2.44 -5.00 16.28
CA GLU A 224 -1.67 -6.08 15.63
C GLU A 224 -2.34 -6.60 14.36
N LYS A 225 -3.53 -6.11 14.00
CA LYS A 225 -4.20 -6.45 12.73
C LYS A 225 -3.31 -6.08 11.55
N PHE A 226 -3.42 -6.84 10.46
CA PHE A 226 -2.72 -6.62 9.20
C PHE A 226 -3.52 -7.25 8.05
N ILE A 227 -3.24 -6.86 6.81
CA ILE A 227 -3.86 -7.48 5.62
C ILE A 227 -2.92 -8.59 5.13
N PRO A 228 -3.40 -9.84 4.93
CA PRO A 228 -2.57 -10.89 4.36
C PRO A 228 -1.96 -10.49 3.01
N LYS A 229 -0.70 -10.86 2.78
CA LYS A 229 0.00 -10.54 1.52
C LYS A 229 -0.75 -11.05 0.29
N GLU A 230 -1.33 -12.25 0.36
CA GLU A 230 -2.17 -12.80 -0.71
C GLU A 230 -3.35 -11.89 -1.05
N ALA A 231 -4.00 -11.27 -0.05
CA ALA A 231 -5.11 -10.35 -0.27
C ALA A 231 -4.67 -9.00 -0.87
N LEU A 232 -3.48 -8.50 -0.49
CA LEU A 232 -2.88 -7.29 -1.07
C LEU A 232 -2.42 -7.48 -2.52
N LEU A 233 -2.16 -8.72 -2.93
CA LEU A 233 -1.67 -9.09 -4.25
C LEU A 233 -2.71 -9.80 -5.13
N SER A 234 -3.96 -9.87 -4.65
CA SER A 234 -5.11 -10.28 -5.46
C SER A 234 -5.35 -9.34 -6.65
N ASP A 235 -6.26 -9.71 -7.54
CA ASP A 235 -6.71 -8.85 -8.63
C ASP A 235 -7.32 -7.52 -8.14
N ILE A 236 -7.54 -6.61 -9.08
CA ILE A 236 -8.07 -5.27 -8.80
C ILE A 236 -9.47 -5.31 -8.21
N GLU A 237 -10.35 -6.23 -8.64
CA GLU A 237 -11.74 -6.29 -8.17
C GLU A 237 -11.84 -6.81 -6.73
N TYR A 238 -11.04 -7.82 -6.39
CA TYR A 238 -10.87 -8.30 -5.03
C TYR A 238 -10.40 -7.15 -4.12
N ARG A 239 -9.38 -6.40 -4.55
CA ARG A 239 -8.82 -5.28 -3.77
C ARG A 239 -9.80 -4.14 -3.60
N LYS A 240 -10.63 -3.84 -4.62
CA LYS A 240 -11.72 -2.87 -4.51
C LYS A 240 -12.74 -3.32 -3.46
N ARG A 241 -13.20 -4.58 -3.52
CA ARG A 241 -14.15 -5.14 -2.53
C ARG A 241 -13.59 -5.17 -1.11
N LEU A 242 -12.29 -5.45 -0.97
CA LEU A 242 -11.59 -5.40 0.32
C LEU A 242 -11.58 -3.98 0.89
N LEU A 243 -11.26 -2.98 0.05
CA LEU A 243 -11.29 -1.58 0.45
C LEU A 243 -12.73 -1.13 0.78
N ALA A 244 -13.74 -1.63 0.08
CA ALA A 244 -15.14 -1.34 0.36
C ALA A 244 -15.51 -1.73 1.79
N GLY A 245 -15.18 -2.96 2.22
CA GLY A 245 -15.45 -3.42 3.58
C GLY A 245 -14.75 -2.57 4.65
N LEU A 246 -13.50 -2.16 4.40
CA LEU A 246 -12.75 -1.26 5.29
C LEU A 246 -13.39 0.13 5.39
N ILE A 247 -13.87 0.66 4.26
CA ILE A 247 -14.57 1.95 4.22
C ILE A 247 -15.88 1.84 4.97
N ASP A 248 -16.69 0.81 4.70
CA ASP A 248 -18.01 0.61 5.30
C ASP A 248 -17.96 0.47 6.82
N THR A 249 -16.87 -0.04 7.40
CA THR A 249 -16.68 -0.07 8.86
C THR A 249 -16.01 1.19 9.40
N ASP A 250 -14.69 1.32 9.23
CA ASP A 250 -13.86 2.34 9.89
C ASP A 250 -13.64 3.60 9.03
N GLY A 251 -14.13 3.60 7.79
CA GLY A 251 -13.99 4.73 6.88
C GLY A 251 -14.88 5.91 7.25
N TYR A 252 -14.32 7.10 7.15
CA TYR A 252 -15.02 8.37 7.21
C TYR A 252 -14.90 9.08 5.85
N LEU A 253 -16.04 9.50 5.29
CA LEU A 253 -16.11 10.31 4.07
C LEU A 253 -16.20 11.80 4.46
N SER A 254 -15.24 12.59 3.99
CA SER A 254 -15.24 14.04 4.18
C SER A 254 -16.06 14.77 3.11
N LYS A 255 -16.48 16.00 3.40
CA LYS A 255 -17.19 16.88 2.45
C LYS A 255 -16.44 17.14 1.13
N GLY A 256 -15.12 16.95 1.12
CA GLY A 256 -14.27 17.14 -0.06
C GLY A 256 -14.00 15.85 -0.83
N ASP A 257 -14.88 14.85 -0.73
CA ASP A 257 -14.78 13.54 -1.41
C ASP A 257 -13.51 12.72 -1.07
N GLY A 258 -12.82 13.08 0.00
CA GLY A 258 -11.70 12.34 0.56
C GLY A 258 -12.16 11.36 1.63
N TYR A 259 -11.53 10.20 1.69
CA TYR A 259 -11.73 9.22 2.76
C TYR A 259 -10.63 9.30 3.80
N SER A 260 -10.96 8.91 5.02
CA SER A 260 -9.98 8.67 6.08
C SER A 260 -10.32 7.40 6.85
N ILE A 261 -9.30 6.62 7.20
CA ILE A 261 -9.40 5.48 8.12
C ILE A 261 -8.35 5.70 9.22
N THR A 262 -8.74 5.56 10.49
CA THR A 262 -7.80 5.62 11.62
C THR A 262 -7.64 4.23 12.23
N THR A 263 -6.40 3.76 12.40
CA THR A 263 -6.13 2.47 13.06
C THR A 263 -5.01 2.60 14.10
N LYS A 264 -5.01 1.70 15.10
CA LYS A 264 -3.93 1.56 16.07
C LYS A 264 -2.74 0.78 15.48
N SER A 265 -3.00 -0.15 14.56
CA SER A 265 -1.96 -0.98 13.96
C SER A 265 -1.20 -0.22 12.87
N LYS A 266 0.11 -0.01 13.09
CA LYS A 266 1.00 0.56 12.07
C LYS A 266 1.01 -0.28 10.80
N LYS A 267 1.05 -1.62 10.96
CA LYS A 267 1.10 -2.56 9.84
C LYS A 267 -0.17 -2.50 9.00
N LEU A 268 -1.35 -2.48 9.64
CA LEU A 268 -2.61 -2.30 8.92
C LEU A 268 -2.65 -0.96 8.17
N ALA A 269 -2.13 0.12 8.76
CA ALA A 269 -2.06 1.42 8.08
C ALA A 269 -1.20 1.37 6.81
N GLU A 270 -0.04 0.71 6.88
CA GLU A 270 0.86 0.51 5.72
C GLU A 270 0.23 -0.40 4.66
N ASP A 271 -0.48 -1.45 5.08
CA ASP A 271 -1.18 -2.37 4.17
C ASP A 271 -2.35 -1.68 3.46
N ILE A 272 -3.15 -0.87 4.16
CA ILE A 272 -4.22 -0.06 3.56
C ILE A 272 -3.62 0.97 2.59
N TYR A 273 -2.49 1.60 2.95
CA TYR A 273 -1.79 2.52 2.06
C TYR A 273 -1.30 1.84 0.77
N PHE A 274 -0.74 0.62 0.87
CA PHE A 274 -0.38 -0.20 -0.28
C PHE A 274 -1.62 -0.52 -1.13
N LEU A 275 -2.72 -0.95 -0.50
CA LEU A 275 -3.98 -1.26 -1.18
C LEU A 275 -4.49 -0.05 -2.00
N ILE A 276 -4.56 1.12 -1.38
CA ILE A 276 -5.00 2.36 -2.04
C ILE A 276 -4.09 2.70 -3.24
N HIS A 277 -2.78 2.65 -3.07
CA HIS A 277 -1.84 3.02 -4.12
C HIS A 277 -1.84 2.05 -5.30
N THR A 278 -2.00 0.75 -5.03
CA THR A 278 -2.06 -0.25 -6.10
C THR A 278 -3.40 -0.27 -6.84
N LEU A 279 -4.48 0.24 -6.23
CA LEU A 279 -5.72 0.59 -6.93
C LEU A 279 -5.60 1.86 -7.79
N GLY A 280 -4.46 2.58 -7.72
CA GLY A 280 -4.25 3.84 -8.42
C GLY A 280 -4.90 5.03 -7.72
N GLY A 281 -5.08 4.93 -6.40
CA GLY A 281 -5.50 6.03 -5.53
C GLY A 281 -4.30 6.76 -4.93
N ARG A 282 -4.58 7.86 -4.22
CA ARG A 282 -3.57 8.64 -3.49
C ARG A 282 -3.81 8.59 -2.01
N GLY A 283 -2.83 8.12 -1.25
CA GLY A 283 -2.88 8.13 0.22
C GLY A 283 -1.82 9.00 0.87
N ASN A 284 -1.99 9.23 2.16
CA ASN A 284 -0.91 9.60 3.09
C ASN A 284 -1.21 8.97 4.46
N ILE A 285 -0.16 8.52 5.15
CA ILE A 285 -0.25 8.08 6.54
C ILE A 285 0.28 9.20 7.44
N ARG A 286 -0.46 9.52 8.51
CA ARG A 286 -0.04 10.45 9.55
C ARG A 286 -0.08 9.77 10.91
N LYS A 287 1.01 9.88 11.67
CA LYS A 287 1.02 9.49 13.08
C LYS A 287 0.29 10.57 13.88
N ILE A 288 -0.71 10.18 14.67
CA ILE A 288 -1.52 11.08 15.50
C ILE A 288 -1.58 10.57 16.94
N LYS A 289 -1.80 11.47 17.89
CA LYS A 289 -2.09 11.13 19.28
C LYS A 289 -3.57 11.39 19.55
N LYS A 290 -4.27 10.43 20.14
CA LYS A 290 -5.67 10.58 20.60
C LYS A 290 -5.71 10.25 22.09
N GLY A 291 -6.49 11.01 22.86
CA GLY A 291 -6.59 10.78 24.30
C GLY A 291 -8.02 10.88 24.83
N ILE A 292 -8.25 10.24 25.97
CA ILE A 292 -9.52 10.29 26.71
C ILE A 292 -9.22 11.00 28.02
N LYS A 293 -9.62 12.28 28.11
CA LYS A 293 -9.33 13.14 29.29
C LYS A 293 -9.77 12.50 30.60
N LYS A 294 -10.99 11.95 30.65
CA LYS A 294 -11.57 11.30 31.83
C LYS A 294 -10.78 10.09 32.33
N LEU A 295 -10.09 9.38 31.44
CA LEU A 295 -9.29 8.18 31.77
C LEU A 295 -7.79 8.48 31.86
N ASN A 296 -7.38 9.75 31.71
CA ASN A 296 -5.99 10.17 31.55
C ASN A 296 -5.19 9.30 30.55
N PHE A 297 -5.87 8.84 29.49
CA PHE A 297 -5.29 7.92 28.52
C PHE A 297 -4.85 8.70 27.27
N VAL A 298 -3.64 8.43 26.78
CA VAL A 298 -3.16 8.93 25.47
C VAL A 298 -2.59 7.76 24.68
N GLY A 299 -3.14 7.52 23.49
CA GLY A 299 -2.68 6.49 22.56
C GLY A 299 -2.12 7.10 21.27
N THR A 300 -1.18 6.39 20.66
CA THR A 300 -0.69 6.67 19.31
C THR A 300 -1.51 5.88 18.30
N TYR A 301 -1.95 6.56 17.23
CA TYR A 301 -2.73 6.00 16.14
C TYR A 301 -2.16 6.47 14.80
N TYR A 302 -2.63 5.84 13.73
CA TYR A 302 -2.25 6.15 12.35
C TYR A 302 -3.52 6.51 11.58
N ASP A 303 -3.54 7.73 11.05
CA ASP A 303 -4.58 8.22 10.15
C ASP A 303 -4.14 8.05 8.70
N ILE A 304 -4.94 7.33 7.92
CA ILE A 304 -4.74 7.12 6.49
C ILE A 304 -5.78 7.98 5.77
N SER A 305 -5.35 9.11 5.21
CA SER A 305 -6.19 10.00 4.41
C SER A 305 -5.93 9.76 2.92
N PHE A 306 -6.98 9.56 2.14
CA PHE A 306 -6.85 9.18 0.75
C PHE A 306 -7.96 9.66 -0.18
N TYR A 307 -7.63 9.71 -1.47
CA TYR A 307 -8.53 10.05 -2.56
C TYR A 307 -8.51 8.94 -3.59
N LEU A 308 -9.69 8.56 -4.05
CA LEU A 308 -9.88 7.48 -5.03
C LEU A 308 -10.02 8.00 -6.48
N GLY A 309 -10.11 9.31 -6.68
CA GLY A 309 -10.29 9.87 -8.02
C GLY A 309 -11.53 9.31 -8.71
N LYS A 310 -11.32 8.61 -9.84
CA LYS A 310 -12.38 7.94 -10.64
C LYS A 310 -12.57 6.45 -10.29
N ILE A 311 -11.82 5.92 -9.33
CA ILE A 311 -11.94 4.51 -8.95
C ILE A 311 -13.31 4.30 -8.32
N ASP A 312 -14.08 3.41 -8.92
CA ASP A 312 -15.37 2.97 -8.40
C ASP A 312 -15.14 1.83 -7.40
N ILE A 313 -15.70 1.98 -6.20
CA ILE A 313 -15.62 1.00 -5.11
C ILE A 313 -17.06 0.61 -4.76
N PRO A 314 -17.37 -0.69 -4.63
CA PRO A 314 -18.72 -1.17 -4.30
C PRO A 314 -19.02 -0.99 -2.81
N ILE A 315 -19.13 0.25 -2.36
CA ILE A 315 -19.47 0.65 -0.99
C ILE A 315 -20.96 0.41 -0.76
N LEU A 316 -21.34 -0.28 0.31
CA LEU A 316 -22.75 -0.59 0.58
C LEU A 316 -23.48 0.60 1.22
N LEU A 317 -22.82 1.28 2.17
CA LEU A 317 -23.50 2.25 3.01
C LEU A 317 -23.63 3.59 2.27
N LYS A 318 -24.86 4.01 1.97
CA LYS A 318 -25.15 5.26 1.24
C LYS A 318 -24.42 6.47 1.82
N ARG A 319 -24.40 6.61 3.15
CA ARG A 319 -23.69 7.71 3.85
C ARG A 319 -22.16 7.74 3.66
N LYS A 320 -21.57 6.69 3.09
CA LYS A 320 -20.14 6.57 2.78
C LYS A 320 -19.85 6.54 1.28
N GLN A 321 -20.89 6.60 0.44
CA GLN A 321 -20.75 6.76 -1.00
C GLN A 321 -20.50 8.24 -1.33
N ARG A 322 -19.69 8.48 -2.35
CA ARG A 322 -19.39 9.83 -2.84
C ARG A 322 -20.47 10.27 -3.82
N ASP A 323 -21.02 11.46 -3.62
CA ASP A 323 -21.94 12.07 -4.57
C ASP A 323 -21.21 12.48 -5.86
N ASN A 324 -19.97 12.98 -5.70
CA ASN A 324 -19.17 13.49 -6.79
C ASN A 324 -18.00 12.55 -7.10
N LYS A 325 -18.00 11.97 -8.29
CA LYS A 325 -16.81 11.34 -8.91
C LYS A 325 -15.80 12.39 -9.41
N PHE A 326 -15.83 13.60 -8.83
CA PHE A 326 -15.02 14.72 -9.27
C PHE A 326 -13.53 14.44 -9.05
N PHE A 327 -12.76 14.88 -10.04
CA PHE A 327 -11.38 14.51 -10.26
C PHE A 327 -10.46 15.56 -9.64
N TYR A 328 -9.78 15.21 -8.54
CA TYR A 328 -8.49 15.83 -8.30
C TYR A 328 -7.53 15.28 -9.35
N LEU A 329 -7.16 16.11 -10.32
CA LEU A 329 -6.16 15.86 -11.39
C LEU A 329 -4.83 15.25 -10.91
N SER A 330 -4.62 15.15 -9.59
CA SER A 330 -3.40 14.80 -8.89
C SER A 330 -3.43 13.47 -8.11
N ALA A 331 -4.50 12.65 -8.20
CA ALA A 331 -4.49 11.36 -7.48
C ALA A 331 -3.25 10.53 -7.86
N ASN A 332 -2.92 10.51 -9.15
CA ASN A 332 -1.77 9.77 -9.68
C ASN A 332 -0.60 10.68 -10.06
N ARG A 333 -0.45 11.84 -9.40
CA ARG A 333 0.63 12.77 -9.74
C ARG A 333 1.20 13.49 -8.53
N ARG A 334 2.51 13.71 -8.48
CA ARG A 334 3.17 14.47 -7.40
C ARG A 334 3.97 15.64 -7.97
N CYS A 335 3.83 16.82 -7.37
CA CYS A 335 4.78 17.90 -7.60
C CYS A 335 6.13 17.48 -7.01
N ILE A 336 7.21 17.65 -7.77
CA ILE A 336 8.55 17.24 -7.36
C ILE A 336 9.54 18.40 -7.37
N ASP A 337 10.53 18.31 -6.51
CA ASP A 337 11.75 19.12 -6.52
C ASP A 337 12.94 18.19 -6.78
N VAL A 338 13.98 18.70 -7.41
CA VAL A 338 15.20 17.93 -7.72
C VAL A 338 16.39 18.75 -7.25
N ARG A 339 17.22 18.14 -6.41
CA ARG A 339 18.33 18.81 -5.73
C ARG A 339 19.60 17.99 -5.89
N SER A 340 20.74 18.65 -6.09
CA SER A 340 22.03 17.96 -6.16
C SER A 340 22.31 17.20 -4.87
N THR A 341 22.99 16.08 -4.99
CA THR A 341 23.46 15.26 -3.88
C THR A 341 24.88 14.75 -4.15
N LYS A 342 25.46 14.05 -3.19
CA LYS A 342 26.85 13.60 -3.26
C LYS A 342 27.08 12.61 -4.43
N PRO A 343 28.30 12.61 -5.01
CA PRO A 343 28.75 11.54 -5.90
C PRO A 343 28.58 10.16 -5.28
N GLY A 344 28.44 9.13 -6.11
CA GLY A 344 28.26 7.76 -5.64
C GLY A 344 27.90 6.77 -6.74
N MET A 345 27.83 5.50 -6.35
CA MET A 345 27.40 4.42 -7.25
C MET A 345 25.93 4.57 -7.61
N VAL A 346 25.64 4.41 -8.90
CA VAL A 346 24.30 4.47 -9.47
C VAL A 346 24.00 3.17 -10.19
N TYR A 347 22.82 2.62 -9.94
CA TYR A 347 22.31 1.42 -10.57
C TYR A 347 21.12 1.77 -11.46
N GLY A 348 21.06 1.18 -12.65
CA GLY A 348 19.98 1.40 -13.60
C GLY A 348 19.59 0.11 -14.31
N ILE A 349 18.38 0.11 -14.84
CA ILE A 349 17.86 -0.98 -15.66
C ILE A 349 17.34 -0.44 -16.99
N ASP A 350 17.45 -1.25 -18.03
CA ASP A 350 16.74 -1.08 -19.29
C ASP A 350 15.71 -2.20 -19.45
N ILE A 351 14.50 -1.84 -19.86
CA ILE A 351 13.35 -2.74 -19.88
C ILE A 351 12.73 -2.83 -21.27
N SER A 352 12.04 -3.94 -21.55
CA SER A 352 11.48 -4.21 -22.86
C SER A 352 10.30 -3.32 -23.26
N GLY A 353 9.53 -2.79 -22.30
CA GLY A 353 8.28 -2.05 -22.56
C GLY A 353 8.46 -0.74 -23.33
N GLU A 354 7.40 -0.30 -24.02
CA GLU A 354 7.39 0.90 -24.86
C GLU A 354 7.58 2.18 -24.05
N SER A 355 6.86 2.32 -22.92
CA SER A 355 6.98 3.50 -22.05
C SER A 355 8.35 3.66 -21.40
N LYS A 356 9.12 2.57 -21.32
CA LYS A 356 10.36 2.46 -20.52
C LYS A 356 10.17 2.80 -19.04
N TRP A 357 8.93 2.78 -18.55
CA TRP A 357 8.64 3.10 -17.16
C TRP A 357 8.60 1.89 -16.26
N TYR A 358 8.99 2.09 -15.00
CA TYR A 358 8.81 1.13 -13.92
C TYR A 358 8.37 1.84 -12.64
N VAL A 359 7.82 1.06 -11.70
CA VAL A 359 7.30 1.55 -10.41
C VAL A 359 8.28 1.27 -9.28
N THR A 360 8.51 2.27 -8.44
CA THR A 360 9.35 2.19 -7.22
C THR A 360 8.54 1.80 -5.98
N ASP A 361 9.23 1.51 -4.88
CA ASP A 361 8.69 1.13 -3.56
C ASP A 361 7.71 2.14 -2.94
N ASN A 362 7.82 3.41 -3.34
CA ASN A 362 6.92 4.48 -2.92
C ASN A 362 5.86 4.85 -3.98
N PHE A 363 5.68 3.96 -4.97
CA PHE A 363 4.71 4.09 -6.04
C PHE A 363 4.98 5.25 -7.01
N MET A 364 6.21 5.74 -7.11
CA MET A 364 6.59 6.68 -8.17
C MET A 364 6.88 5.93 -9.47
N VAL A 365 6.39 6.48 -10.57
CA VAL A 365 6.71 6.01 -11.93
C VAL A 365 7.99 6.70 -12.37
N THR A 366 9.00 5.92 -12.70
CA THR A 366 10.33 6.40 -13.13
C THR A 366 10.66 5.80 -14.49
N HIS A 367 11.66 6.36 -15.18
CA HIS A 367 12.10 5.92 -16.50
C HIS A 367 13.36 5.04 -16.40
N ASN A 368 13.62 4.23 -17.43
CA ASN A 368 14.92 3.56 -17.57
C ASN A 368 16.07 4.58 -17.52
N SER A 369 17.21 4.16 -16.97
CA SER A 369 18.42 4.99 -17.01
C SER A 369 18.89 5.07 -18.46
N SER A 370 19.14 6.29 -18.94
CA SER A 370 19.63 6.60 -20.30
C SER A 370 21.06 6.12 -20.56
N PHE A 371 21.60 5.23 -19.72
CA PHE A 371 22.95 4.70 -19.80
C PHE A 371 23.23 4.05 -21.16
N SER A 372 22.29 3.28 -21.72
CA SER A 372 22.42 2.70 -23.06
C SER A 372 22.65 3.77 -24.14
N ILE A 373 21.94 4.90 -24.05
CA ILE A 373 22.06 6.04 -24.97
C ILE A 373 23.39 6.75 -24.75
N GLN A 374 23.84 6.87 -23.49
CA GLN A 374 25.10 7.55 -23.17
C GLN A 374 26.34 6.74 -23.51
N VAL A 375 26.33 5.42 -23.32
CA VAL A 375 27.42 4.55 -23.76
C VAL A 375 27.50 4.54 -25.27
N ALA A 376 26.36 4.43 -25.98
CA ALA A 376 26.33 4.56 -27.43
C ALA A 376 26.84 5.93 -27.88
N ARG A 377 26.40 7.03 -27.24
CA ARG A 377 26.87 8.39 -27.54
C ARG A 377 28.36 8.56 -27.27
N ARG A 378 28.90 8.06 -26.15
CA ARG A 378 30.34 8.12 -25.85
C ARG A 378 31.18 7.25 -26.79
N TYR A 379 30.66 6.09 -27.19
CA TYR A 379 31.30 5.27 -28.24
C TYR A 379 31.30 6.03 -29.57
N LEU A 380 30.16 6.58 -29.98
CA LEU A 380 30.06 7.37 -31.21
C LEU A 380 30.96 8.61 -31.17
N GLU A 381 30.98 9.37 -30.08
CA GLU A 381 31.87 10.52 -29.89
C GLU A 381 33.36 10.13 -29.94
N LYS A 382 33.71 8.94 -29.40
CA LYS A 382 35.09 8.43 -29.42
C LYS A 382 35.54 7.94 -30.80
N PHE A 383 34.63 7.38 -31.59
CA PHE A 383 34.95 6.79 -32.91
C PHE A 383 34.68 7.73 -34.10
N PHE A 384 33.72 8.63 -33.99
CA PHE A 384 33.24 9.50 -35.09
C PHE A 384 33.33 11.00 -34.76
N GLY A 385 33.87 11.37 -33.60
CA GLY A 385 33.87 12.76 -33.12
C GLY A 385 32.51 13.22 -32.61
N THR A 386 32.45 14.38 -31.95
CA THR A 386 31.19 14.98 -31.53
C THR A 386 30.37 15.40 -32.76
N PRO A 387 29.11 14.95 -32.91
CA PRO A 387 28.24 15.50 -33.93
C PRO A 387 28.09 17.01 -33.67
N HIS A 388 28.51 17.83 -34.63
CA HIS A 388 28.11 19.22 -34.64
C HIS A 388 26.61 19.24 -34.95
N ASP A 389 25.79 19.45 -33.91
CA ASP A 389 24.39 19.79 -34.09
C ASP A 389 24.35 21.20 -34.72
N SER A 390 24.40 21.27 -36.06
CA SER A 390 24.03 22.46 -36.81
C SER A 390 22.50 22.60 -36.75
N PHE A 391 22.02 23.29 -35.73
CA PHE A 391 20.69 23.89 -35.75
C PHE A 391 20.86 25.36 -36.12
N ASP A 392 20.69 25.65 -37.41
CA ASP A 392 20.13 26.94 -37.85
C ASP A 392 18.62 26.95 -37.63
#